data_AF-A0A6B3GHN2-F1
#
_entry.id   AF-A0A6B3GHN2-F1
#
_cell.length_a   1.000
_cell.length_b   1.000
_cell.length_c   1.000
_cell.angle_alpha   90.00
_cell.angle_beta   90.00
_cell.angle_gamma   90.00
#
_symmetry.space_group_name_H-M   'P 1'
#
loop_
_entity.id
_entity.type
_entity.pdbx_description
1 polymer ?
#
loop_
_entity_poly.entity_id
_entity_poly.type
_entity_poly.pdbx_seq_one_letter_code
_entity_poly.pdbx_strand_id
1 'polypeptide(L)'
;LIFFLAFLLREHPLAGQSAAVSLGIVGVAAGVGNACGTAVGSWLRARGPEVIVATVLGLALSVAVLAAVFFSTALVAALGAVAGFTQALSKLSLDAMIQRDVPEEVRTSAFARSETLLQMAWVVGGGIGIALPLNAVLGMSVAAGILALGAAASVRGLLGAARRGTPHPRVA
;
A
#
# COMPACT_ATOMS: atom_id res chain seq x y z
N LEU A 1 8.78 3.67 -3.59
CA LEU A 1 8.37 4.88 -4.33
C LEU A 1 8.46 6.17 -3.50
N ILE A 2 8.50 6.13 -2.17
CA ILE A 2 8.72 7.34 -1.35
C ILE A 2 10.03 8.05 -1.73
N PHE A 3 11.11 7.29 -1.96
CA PHE A 3 12.37 7.86 -2.47
C PHE A 3 12.27 8.42 -3.90
N PHE A 4 11.50 7.81 -4.79
CA PHE A 4 11.26 8.39 -6.13
C PHE A 4 10.60 9.77 -6.02
N LEU A 5 9.54 9.85 -5.22
CA LEU A 5 8.89 11.11 -4.92
C LEU A 5 9.86 12.11 -4.28
N ALA A 6 10.74 11.64 -3.37
CA ALA A 6 11.86 12.38 -2.78
C ALA A 6 12.72 13.10 -3.85
N PHE A 7 13.16 12.36 -4.85
CA PHE A 7 14.04 12.89 -5.90
C PHE A 7 13.27 13.69 -6.97
N LEU A 8 12.05 13.28 -7.32
CA LEU A 8 11.27 13.95 -8.36
C LEU A 8 10.83 15.35 -7.95
N LEU A 9 10.42 15.50 -6.70
CA LEU A 9 10.06 16.80 -6.16
C LEU A 9 11.30 17.65 -5.90
N ARG A 10 12.49 17.04 -5.79
CA ARG A 10 13.77 17.75 -5.78
C ARG A 10 14.08 18.47 -7.07
N GLU A 11 13.84 17.84 -8.22
CA GLU A 11 14.15 18.42 -9.52
C GLU A 11 12.98 19.20 -10.14
N HIS A 12 11.74 18.79 -9.85
CA HIS A 12 10.53 19.44 -10.36
C HIS A 12 9.60 19.83 -9.22
N PRO A 13 9.85 21.00 -8.60
CA PRO A 13 8.99 21.50 -7.57
C PRO A 13 7.59 21.83 -8.11
N LEU A 14 6.57 21.55 -7.30
CA LEU A 14 5.19 21.85 -7.69
C LEU A 14 4.95 23.36 -7.60
N ALA A 15 4.46 23.96 -8.69
CA ALA A 15 3.97 25.33 -8.76
C ALA A 15 4.95 26.40 -8.23
N GLY A 16 6.24 26.30 -8.57
CA GLY A 16 7.26 27.29 -8.17
C GLY A 16 7.61 27.28 -6.68
N GLN A 17 7.18 26.27 -5.92
CA GLN A 17 7.58 26.06 -4.53
C GLN A 17 8.94 25.37 -4.43
N SER A 18 9.50 25.19 -3.24
CA SER A 18 10.73 24.41 -3.10
C SER A 18 10.44 22.91 -3.10
N ALA A 19 11.43 22.14 -3.53
CA ALA A 19 11.44 20.69 -3.42
C ALA A 19 11.03 20.16 -2.05
N ALA A 20 11.56 20.77 -1.00
CA ALA A 20 11.31 20.38 0.37
C ALA A 20 9.82 20.50 0.74
N VAL A 21 9.11 21.51 0.22
CA VAL A 21 7.68 21.71 0.52
C VAL A 21 6.83 20.64 -0.16
N SER A 22 7.13 20.32 -1.42
CA SER A 22 6.40 19.28 -2.13
C SER A 22 6.60 17.90 -1.48
N LEU A 23 7.81 17.62 -1.00
CA LEU A 23 8.12 16.42 -0.22
C LEU A 23 7.42 16.40 1.12
N GLY A 24 7.38 17.56 1.79
CA GLY A 24 6.61 17.75 3.01
C GLY A 24 5.15 17.42 2.80
N ILE A 25 4.53 17.93 1.73
CA ILE A 25 3.11 17.67 1.42
C ILE A 25 2.86 16.18 1.25
N VAL A 26 3.67 15.47 0.45
CA VAL A 26 3.42 14.05 0.22
C VAL A 26 3.76 13.19 1.44
N GLY A 27 4.81 13.53 2.17
CA GLY A 27 5.15 12.87 3.42
C GLY A 27 4.05 13.02 4.48
N VAL A 28 3.52 14.23 4.65
CA VAL A 28 2.39 14.52 5.54
C VAL A 28 1.13 13.79 5.06
N ALA A 29 0.83 13.84 3.76
CA ALA A 29 -0.32 13.14 3.20
C ALA A 29 -0.24 11.63 3.47
N ALA A 30 0.92 11.00 3.24
CA ALA A 30 1.15 9.59 3.52
C ALA A 30 1.02 9.27 5.02
N GLY A 31 1.56 10.12 5.90
CA GLY A 31 1.41 9.98 7.35
C GLY A 31 -0.05 10.06 7.81
N VAL A 32 -0.79 11.05 7.31
CA VAL A 32 -2.23 11.21 7.58
C VAL A 32 -3.00 10.01 7.08
N GLY A 33 -2.73 9.57 5.84
CA GLY A 33 -3.34 8.38 5.27
C GLY A 33 -3.11 7.14 6.13
N ASN A 34 -1.88 6.94 6.61
CA ASN A 34 -1.55 5.83 7.50
C ASN A 34 -2.30 5.88 8.84
N ALA A 35 -2.37 7.06 9.47
CA ALA A 35 -3.13 7.27 10.70
C ALA A 35 -4.63 6.97 10.48
N CYS A 36 -5.22 7.48 9.40
CA CYS A 36 -6.59 7.18 9.01
C CYS A 36 -6.81 5.69 8.76
N GLY A 37 -5.89 5.01 8.07
CA GLY A 37 -5.97 3.58 7.80
C GLY A 37 -5.92 2.75 9.08
N THR A 38 -5.10 3.17 10.05
CA THR A 38 -5.03 2.53 11.37
C THR A 38 -6.34 2.71 12.15
N ALA A 39 -6.91 3.91 12.14
CA ALA A 39 -8.19 4.19 12.79
C ALA A 39 -9.36 3.42 12.14
N VAL A 40 -9.40 3.36 10.82
CA VAL A 40 -10.41 2.57 10.09
C VAL A 40 -10.21 1.08 10.36
N GLY A 41 -8.96 0.60 10.39
CA GLY A 41 -8.65 -0.80 10.66
C GLY A 41 -9.10 -1.26 12.04
N SER A 42 -8.88 -0.42 13.07
CA SER A 42 -9.34 -0.71 14.42
C SER A 42 -10.87 -0.71 14.52
N TRP A 43 -11.54 0.20 13.81
CA TRP A 43 -13.01 0.24 13.73
C TRP A 43 -13.59 -0.99 13.01
N LEU A 44 -12.99 -1.41 11.89
CA LEU A 44 -13.39 -2.60 11.14
C LEU A 44 -13.12 -3.91 11.88
N ARG A 45 -12.27 -3.88 12.93
CA ARG A 45 -11.87 -5.06 13.73
C ARG A 45 -11.39 -6.24 12.87
N ALA A 46 -10.77 -5.94 11.74
CA ALA A 46 -10.34 -6.92 10.73
C ALA A 46 -11.45 -7.91 10.30
N ARG A 47 -12.72 -7.50 10.27
CA ARG A 47 -13.81 -8.32 9.75
C ARG A 47 -13.65 -8.49 8.24
N GLY A 48 -13.30 -9.70 7.80
CA GLY A 48 -13.04 -10.01 6.39
C GLY A 48 -11.73 -9.38 5.88
N PRO A 49 -10.56 -9.76 6.44
CA PRO A 49 -9.28 -9.15 6.09
C PRO A 49 -8.98 -9.23 4.59
N GLU A 50 -9.43 -10.27 3.90
CA GLU A 50 -9.23 -10.44 2.47
C GLU A 50 -10.00 -9.42 1.63
N VAL A 51 -11.24 -9.11 2.04
CA VAL A 51 -12.07 -8.10 1.37
C VAL A 51 -11.48 -6.72 1.59
N ILE A 52 -10.98 -6.45 2.80
CA ILE A 52 -10.29 -5.19 3.12
C ILE A 52 -9.09 -5.01 2.19
N VAL A 53 -8.19 -6.00 2.13
CA VAL A 53 -6.99 -5.95 1.27
C VAL A 53 -7.36 -5.76 -0.20
N ALA A 54 -8.34 -6.51 -0.71
CA ALA A 54 -8.78 -6.39 -2.10
C ALA A 54 -9.33 -4.98 -2.41
N THR A 55 -10.10 -4.41 -1.49
CA THR A 55 -10.71 -3.08 -1.65
C THR A 55 -9.66 -1.98 -1.64
N VAL A 56 -8.74 -1.99 -0.68
CA VAL A 56 -7.69 -0.95 -0.59
C VAL A 56 -6.69 -1.06 -1.74
N LEU A 57 -6.41 -2.27 -2.23
CA LEU A 57 -5.57 -2.48 -3.40
C LEU A 57 -6.23 -1.95 -4.68
N GLY A 58 -7.54 -2.16 -4.84
CA GLY A 58 -8.32 -1.57 -5.93
C GLY A 58 -8.35 -0.04 -5.88
N LEU A 59 -8.50 0.54 -4.68
CA LEU A 59 -8.42 1.98 -4.47
C LEU A 59 -7.04 2.54 -4.84
N ALA A 60 -5.96 1.92 -4.34
CA ALA A 60 -4.60 2.33 -4.64
C ALA A 60 -4.28 2.27 -6.14
N LEU A 61 -4.68 1.18 -6.82
CA LEU A 61 -4.51 1.04 -8.25
C LEU A 61 -5.28 2.13 -9.02
N SER A 62 -6.53 2.38 -8.66
CA SER A 62 -7.36 3.40 -9.32
C SER A 62 -6.73 4.79 -9.23
N VAL A 63 -6.25 5.15 -8.03
CA VAL A 63 -5.61 6.46 -7.79
C VAL A 63 -4.25 6.54 -8.51
N ALA A 64 -3.48 5.46 -8.55
CA ALA A 64 -2.22 5.42 -9.30
C ALA A 64 -2.44 5.58 -10.82
N VAL A 65 -3.46 4.94 -11.38
CA VAL A 65 -3.83 5.10 -12.80
C VAL A 65 -4.28 6.53 -13.08
N LEU A 66 -5.14 7.11 -12.23
CA LEU A 66 -5.56 8.51 -12.38
C LEU A 66 -4.37 9.47 -12.31
N ALA A 67 -3.44 9.24 -11.38
CA ALA A 67 -2.23 10.04 -11.25
C ALA A 67 -1.28 9.89 -12.46
N ALA A 68 -1.23 8.72 -13.10
CA ALA A 68 -0.47 8.48 -14.32
C ALA A 68 -1.05 9.21 -15.53
N VAL A 69 -2.38 9.28 -15.64
CA VAL A 69 -3.07 9.91 -16.78
C VAL A 69 -3.15 11.43 -16.65
N PHE A 70 -3.53 11.94 -15.48
CA PHE A 70 -3.90 13.35 -15.30
C PHE A 70 -2.87 14.20 -14.56
N PHE A 71 -1.74 13.61 -14.15
CA PHE A 71 -0.65 14.20 -13.37
C PHE A 71 -0.92 15.61 -12.78
N SER A 72 -1.26 15.66 -11.49
CA SER A 72 -1.47 16.92 -10.76
C SER A 72 -0.94 16.84 -9.33
N THR A 73 -0.58 17.98 -8.74
CA THR A 73 -0.17 18.10 -7.33
C THR A 73 -1.16 17.43 -6.38
N ALA A 74 -2.45 17.65 -6.61
CA ALA A 74 -3.52 17.07 -5.81
C ALA A 74 -3.55 15.54 -5.94
N LEU A 75 -3.40 14.99 -7.14
CA LEU A 75 -3.35 13.54 -7.36
C LEU A 75 -2.09 12.89 -6.76
N VAL A 76 -0.95 13.58 -6.79
CA VAL A 76 0.29 13.10 -6.15
C VAL A 76 0.12 13.05 -4.63
N ALA A 77 -0.45 14.09 -4.03
CA ALA A 77 -0.75 14.12 -2.60
C ALA A 77 -1.79 13.04 -2.22
N ALA A 78 -2.85 12.90 -3.02
CA ALA A 78 -3.87 11.86 -2.85
C ALA A 78 -3.26 10.46 -2.95
N LEU A 79 -2.38 10.21 -3.92
CA LEU A 79 -1.66 8.95 -4.04
C LEU A 79 -0.80 8.66 -2.80
N GLY A 80 -0.11 9.67 -2.26
CA GLY A 80 0.63 9.55 -1.01
C GLY A 80 -0.28 9.13 0.16
N ALA A 81 -1.40 9.83 0.35
CA ALA A 81 -2.38 9.48 1.39
C ALA A 81 -2.94 8.07 1.21
N VAL A 82 -3.32 7.71 0.00
CA VAL A 82 -3.87 6.38 -0.31
C VAL A 82 -2.82 5.29 -0.12
N ALA A 83 -1.55 5.55 -0.44
CA ALA A 83 -0.46 4.62 -0.17
C ALA A 83 -0.27 4.38 1.34
N GLY A 84 -0.26 5.45 2.15
CA GLY A 84 -0.18 5.33 3.61
C GLY A 84 -1.37 4.58 4.20
N PHE A 85 -2.58 4.91 3.74
CA PHE A 85 -3.83 4.25 4.15
C PHE A 85 -3.84 2.75 3.81
N THR A 86 -3.45 2.42 2.58
CA THR A 86 -3.36 1.04 2.09
C THR A 86 -2.31 0.25 2.85
N GLN A 87 -1.16 0.86 3.16
CA GLN A 87 -0.09 0.22 3.93
C GLN A 87 -0.57 -0.16 5.35
N ALA A 88 -1.26 0.75 6.04
CA ALA A 88 -1.79 0.48 7.38
C ALA A 88 -2.83 -0.65 7.38
N LEU A 89 -3.85 -0.55 6.52
CA LEU A 89 -4.92 -1.56 6.46
C LEU A 89 -4.43 -2.92 5.97
N SER A 90 -3.51 -2.96 5.02
CA SER A 90 -2.95 -4.21 4.51
C SER A 90 -2.13 -4.93 5.58
N LYS A 91 -1.33 -4.19 6.37
CA LYS A 91 -0.57 -4.76 7.50
C LYS A 91 -1.52 -5.31 8.57
N LEU A 92 -2.49 -4.53 9.02
CA LEU A 92 -3.48 -4.97 10.02
C LEU A 92 -4.26 -6.20 9.55
N SER A 93 -4.63 -6.24 8.27
CA SER A 93 -5.34 -7.39 7.68
C SER A 93 -4.45 -8.61 7.57
N LEU A 94 -3.17 -8.45 7.21
CA LEU A 94 -2.19 -9.52 7.18
C LEU A 94 -1.98 -10.11 8.57
N ASP A 95 -1.81 -9.26 9.58
CA ASP A 95 -1.63 -9.71 10.96
C ASP A 95 -2.86 -10.49 11.46
N ALA A 96 -4.07 -10.08 11.06
CA ALA A 96 -5.30 -10.80 11.36
C ALA A 96 -5.40 -12.15 10.62
N MET A 97 -5.00 -12.21 9.34
CA MET A 97 -4.95 -13.46 8.58
C MET A 97 -3.94 -14.45 9.18
N ILE A 98 -2.76 -13.99 9.58
CA ILE A 98 -1.75 -14.84 10.23
C ILE A 98 -2.30 -15.39 11.55
N GLN A 99 -2.94 -14.55 12.37
CA GLN A 99 -3.53 -15.02 13.63
C GLN A 99 -4.65 -16.03 13.43
N ARG A 100 -5.43 -15.89 12.35
CA ARG A 100 -6.57 -16.76 12.04
C ARG A 100 -6.14 -18.09 11.40
N ASP A 101 -5.21 -18.05 10.45
CA ASP A 101 -4.92 -19.17 9.54
C ASP A 101 -3.65 -19.94 9.91
N VAL A 102 -2.79 -19.38 10.75
CA VAL A 102 -1.51 -19.99 11.12
C VAL A 102 -1.59 -20.64 12.52
N PRO A 103 -1.23 -21.93 12.64
CA PRO A 103 -1.15 -22.64 13.92
C PRO A 103 -0.25 -21.92 14.94
N GLU A 104 -0.56 -22.05 16.23
CA GLU A 104 0.12 -21.32 17.30
C GLU A 104 1.62 -21.62 17.36
N GLU A 105 2.03 -22.84 17.02
CA GLU A 105 3.41 -23.31 17.10
C GLU A 105 4.33 -22.57 16.13
N VAL A 106 3.79 -22.07 15.01
CA VAL A 106 4.56 -21.42 13.94
C VAL A 106 4.14 -19.97 13.69
N ARG A 107 3.15 -19.45 14.43
CA ARG A 107 2.62 -18.09 14.27
C ARG A 107 3.70 -17.01 14.40
N THR A 108 4.57 -17.12 15.40
CA THR A 108 5.68 -16.17 15.60
C THR A 108 6.65 -16.18 14.42
N SER A 109 6.94 -17.36 13.85
CA SER A 109 7.78 -17.47 12.65
C SER A 109 7.11 -16.86 11.43
N ALA A 110 5.80 -17.08 11.27
CA ALA A 110 5.02 -16.49 10.18
C ALA A 110 5.00 -14.94 10.25
N PHE A 111 4.87 -14.37 11.45
CA PHE A 111 5.01 -12.93 11.65
C PHE A 111 6.41 -12.42 11.29
N ALA A 112 7.46 -13.08 11.79
CA ALA A 112 8.84 -12.69 11.49
C ALA A 112 9.16 -12.73 9.99
N ARG A 113 8.70 -13.78 9.28
CA ARG A 113 8.84 -13.89 7.83
C ARG A 113 8.09 -12.78 7.09
N SER A 114 6.85 -12.52 7.50
CA SER A 114 6.02 -11.49 6.88
C SER A 114 6.62 -10.09 7.05
N GLU A 115 7.15 -9.77 8.23
CA GLU A 115 7.83 -8.50 8.47
C GLU A 115 9.11 -8.38 7.62
N THR A 116 9.90 -9.45 7.53
CA THR A 116 11.10 -9.47 6.68
C THR A 116 10.74 -9.24 5.21
N LEU A 117 9.67 -9.88 4.72
CA LEU A 117 9.18 -9.67 3.36
C LEU A 117 8.70 -8.24 3.13
N LEU A 118 8.01 -7.63 4.10
CA LEU A 118 7.60 -6.22 4.02
C LEU A 118 8.80 -5.28 3.97
N GLN A 119 9.83 -5.52 4.79
CA GLN A 119 11.06 -4.75 4.74
C GLN A 119 11.77 -4.91 3.40
N MET A 120 11.90 -6.13 2.88
CA MET A 120 12.49 -6.38 1.55
C MET A 120 11.67 -5.72 0.43
N ALA A 121 10.34 -5.80 0.48
CA ALA A 121 9.47 -5.12 -0.49
C ALA A 121 9.65 -3.60 -0.44
N TRP A 122 9.81 -3.03 0.76
CA TRP A 122 10.11 -1.61 0.93
C TRP A 122 11.45 -1.24 0.32
N VAL A 123 12.50 -2.04 0.54
CA VAL A 123 13.83 -1.84 -0.05
C VAL A 123 13.77 -1.91 -1.58
N VAL A 124 13.14 -2.93 -2.15
CA VAL A 124 12.98 -3.08 -3.61
C VAL A 124 12.18 -1.91 -4.18
N GLY A 125 11.06 -1.54 -3.55
CA GLY A 125 10.27 -0.39 -3.96
C GLY A 125 11.00 0.94 -3.81
N GLY A 126 11.93 1.05 -2.86
CA GLY A 126 12.86 2.16 -2.71
C GLY A 126 13.86 2.20 -3.86
N GLY A 127 14.52 1.08 -4.14
CA GLY A 127 15.50 0.93 -5.23
C GLY A 127 14.91 1.22 -6.61
N ILE A 128 13.74 0.66 -6.94
CA ILE A 128 13.00 1.00 -8.17
C ILE A 128 12.74 2.50 -8.22
N GLY A 129 12.35 3.08 -7.08
CA GLY A 129 12.09 4.50 -7.01
C GLY A 129 13.32 5.38 -7.24
N ILE A 130 14.50 4.94 -6.84
CA ILE A 130 15.75 5.70 -7.06
C ILE A 130 16.26 5.53 -8.49
N ALA A 131 16.09 4.33 -9.07
CA ALA A 131 16.56 4.00 -10.41
C ALA A 131 15.73 4.65 -11.53
N LEU A 132 14.49 5.05 -11.26
CA LEU A 132 13.62 5.66 -12.26
C LEU A 132 14.07 7.09 -12.62
N PRO A 133 14.07 7.45 -13.91
CA PRO A 133 14.30 8.84 -14.31
C PRO A 133 13.18 9.72 -13.76
N LEU A 134 13.49 11.00 -13.51
CA LEU A 134 12.58 11.96 -12.87
C LEU A 134 11.52 12.51 -13.83
N ASN A 135 10.90 11.60 -14.56
CA ASN A 135 9.72 11.81 -15.38
C ASN A 135 8.48 11.33 -14.59
N ALA A 136 7.57 12.26 -14.31
CA ALA A 136 6.46 11.99 -13.42
C ALA A 136 5.44 11.01 -14.00
N VAL A 137 5.16 11.09 -15.30
CA VAL A 137 4.25 10.16 -15.99
C VAL A 137 4.83 8.75 -15.98
N LEU A 138 6.13 8.60 -16.25
CA LEU A 138 6.81 7.30 -16.21
C LEU A 138 6.76 6.70 -14.80
N GLY A 139 7.11 7.48 -13.77
CA GLY A 139 7.08 7.00 -12.39
C GLY A 139 5.70 6.56 -11.93
N MET A 140 4.67 7.33 -12.25
CA MET A 140 3.28 6.95 -11.95
C MET A 140 2.81 5.73 -12.75
N SER A 141 3.23 5.61 -14.01
CA SER A 141 2.91 4.44 -14.84
C SER A 141 3.56 3.16 -14.30
N VAL A 142 4.81 3.24 -13.84
CA VAL A 142 5.50 2.11 -13.19
C VAL A 142 4.83 1.75 -11.87
N ALA A 143 4.46 2.74 -11.05
CA ALA A 143 3.71 2.52 -9.82
C ALA A 143 2.37 1.79 -10.08
N ALA A 144 1.60 2.27 -11.06
CA ALA A 144 0.36 1.66 -11.48
C ALA A 144 0.58 0.23 -12.00
N GLY A 145 1.64 -0.01 -12.78
CA GLY A 145 2.00 -1.35 -13.27
C GLY A 145 2.33 -2.33 -12.14
N ILE A 146 3.12 -1.91 -11.16
CA ILE A 146 3.44 -2.74 -9.98
C ILE A 146 2.18 -3.06 -9.18
N LEU A 147 1.31 -2.07 -8.94
CA LEU A 147 0.03 -2.27 -8.25
C LEU A 147 -0.90 -3.19 -9.05
N ALA A 148 -0.94 -3.06 -10.37
CA ALA A 148 -1.74 -3.93 -11.24
C ALA A 148 -1.25 -5.38 -11.20
N LEU A 149 0.07 -5.61 -11.22
CA LEU A 149 0.66 -6.94 -11.05
C LEU A 149 0.35 -7.53 -9.68
N GLY A 150 0.49 -6.74 -8.62
CA GLY A 150 0.12 -7.15 -7.26
C GLY A 150 -1.35 -7.51 -7.14
N ALA A 151 -2.23 -6.69 -7.73
CA ALA A 151 -3.67 -6.95 -7.81
C ALA A 151 -3.96 -8.24 -8.57
N ALA A 152 -3.38 -8.43 -9.76
CA ALA A 152 -3.56 -9.63 -10.56
C ALA A 152 -3.13 -10.91 -9.80
N ALA A 153 -2.00 -10.85 -9.09
CA ALA A 153 -1.48 -11.96 -8.28
C ALA A 153 -2.37 -12.26 -7.07
N SER A 154 -2.96 -11.25 -6.44
CA SER A 154 -3.64 -11.39 -5.15
C SER A 154 -5.15 -11.57 -5.28
N VAL A 155 -5.79 -11.01 -6.31
CA VAL A 155 -7.25 -10.88 -6.36
C VAL A 155 -7.98 -12.22 -6.37
N ARG A 156 -7.45 -13.24 -7.06
CA ARG A 156 -8.07 -14.58 -7.10
C ARG A 156 -8.01 -15.26 -5.74
N GLY A 157 -6.88 -15.16 -5.05
CA GLY A 157 -6.68 -15.71 -3.71
C GLY A 157 -7.59 -15.03 -2.68
N LEU A 158 -7.61 -13.69 -2.69
CA LEU A 158 -8.41 -12.89 -1.77
C LEU A 158 -9.92 -13.09 -1.97
N LEU A 159 -10.40 -13.06 -3.22
CA LEU A 159 -11.81 -13.32 -3.52
C LEU A 159 -12.21 -14.78 -3.25
N GLY A 160 -11.31 -15.72 -3.51
CA GLY A 160 -11.53 -17.13 -3.21
C GLY A 160 -11.62 -17.42 -1.72
N ALA A 161 -10.81 -16.76 -0.90
CA ALA A 161 -10.84 -16.86 0.56
C ALA A 161 -12.07 -16.16 1.15
N ALA A 162 -12.41 -14.96 0.66
CA ALA A 162 -13.60 -14.22 1.06
C ALA A 162 -14.90 -15.01 0.82
N ARG A 163 -14.97 -15.79 -0.27
CA ARG A 163 -16.14 -16.62 -0.63
C ARG A 163 -16.28 -17.88 0.22
N ARG A 164 -15.20 -18.42 0.79
CA ARG A 164 -15.27 -19.68 1.55
C ARG A 164 -15.91 -19.51 2.93
N GLY A 165 -16.01 -18.26 3.43
CA GLY A 165 -16.49 -18.01 4.79
C GLY A 165 -15.56 -18.62 5.84
N THR A 166 -15.63 -18.13 7.07
CA THR A 166 -14.85 -18.66 8.19
C THR A 166 -15.16 -20.14 8.43
N PRO A 167 -14.18 -21.06 8.34
CA PRO A 167 -14.33 -22.39 8.93
C PRO A 167 -14.51 -22.19 10.44
N HIS A 168 -15.68 -22.53 10.97
CA HIS A 168 -15.83 -22.64 12.42
C HIS A 168 -14.88 -23.76 12.89
N PRO A 169 -14.02 -23.52 13.89
CA PRO A 169 -13.31 -24.61 14.52
C PRO A 169 -14.35 -25.55 15.11
N ARG A 170 -14.40 -26.80 14.64
CA ARG A 170 -15.11 -27.85 15.36
C ARG A 170 -14.33 -28.07 16.64
N VAL A 171 -14.84 -27.51 17.73
CA VAL A 171 -14.40 -27.87 19.07
C VAL A 171 -14.59 -29.39 19.18
N ALA A 172 -13.48 -30.11 19.34
CA ALA A 172 -13.45 -31.53 19.70
C ALA A 172 -12.90 -31.62 21.12
#